data_AF-A0A258FVE1-F1
#
_entry.id   AF-A0A258FVE1-F1
#
_cell.length_a   1.000
_cell.length_b   1.000
_cell.length_c   1.000
_cell.angle_alpha   90.00
_cell.angle_beta   90.00
_cell.angle_gamma   90.00
#
_symmetry.space_group_name_H-M   'P 1'
#
loop_
_entity.id
_entity.type
_entity.pdbx_description
1 polymer ?
#
loop_
_entity_poly.entity_id
_entity_poly.type
_entity_poly.pdbx_seq_one_letter_code
_entity_poly.pdbx_strand_id
1 'polypeptide(L)'
;MACYWQVEVNKVGYWLFAGYFVCYFATAVAITFYKYFTYRGAERLRASYYALGIVATSIPGFIFDLVLPYYGDYRYIWIGPVASSAFLLASGYSIARHRLLNVKAFLSKTAFYLLLIATLVAFYSGLLYVLTSLLLGDKASNEITFAANVGIALIIAFSFNSLRRFFDHATKRVFYGHHYNSQKVIDEISSLSVKITDLDVLLESVAAKISETLNPRYVAVIFQDNAHSDVVYGRASARLIDPSYV
;
A
#
# COMPACT_ATOMS: atom_id res chain seq x y z
N MET A 1 -31.00 39.00 -7.50
CA MET A 1 -29.63 39.49 -7.30
C MET A 1 -28.73 38.29 -7.04
N ALA A 2 -28.09 37.76 -8.07
CA ALA A 2 -27.19 36.61 -7.93
C ALA A 2 -25.81 37.13 -7.52
N CYS A 3 -25.38 36.82 -6.29
CA CYS A 3 -24.05 37.12 -5.79
C CYS A 3 -23.04 36.24 -6.56
N TYR A 4 -22.40 36.80 -7.58
CA TYR A 4 -21.29 36.18 -8.27
C TYR A 4 -20.04 36.37 -7.41
N TRP A 5 -19.47 35.26 -6.92
CA TRP A 5 -18.18 35.24 -6.25
C TRP A 5 -17.08 35.55 -7.27
N GLN A 6 -16.89 36.83 -7.61
CA GLN A 6 -15.74 37.30 -8.37
C GLN A 6 -14.57 37.41 -7.39
N VAL A 7 -13.84 36.31 -7.24
CA VAL A 7 -12.57 36.30 -6.50
C VAL A 7 -11.54 37.01 -7.38
N GLU A 8 -10.93 38.09 -6.88
CA GLU A 8 -9.80 38.72 -7.57
C GLU A 8 -8.64 37.75 -7.64
N VAL A 9 -8.43 37.18 -8.82
CA VAL A 9 -7.37 36.20 -9.05
C VAL A 9 -6.05 36.95 -9.11
N ASN A 10 -5.12 36.60 -8.23
CA ASN A 10 -3.73 37.03 -8.37
C ASN A 10 -3.19 36.43 -9.67
N LYS A 11 -3.14 37.25 -10.73
CA LYS A 11 -2.73 36.83 -12.07
C LYS A 11 -1.35 36.18 -12.06
N VAL A 12 -0.41 36.72 -11.27
CA VAL A 12 0.96 36.18 -11.17
C VAL A 12 0.95 34.78 -10.55
N GLY A 13 0.22 34.59 -9.44
CA GLY A 13 0.07 33.28 -8.80
C GLY A 13 -0.61 32.26 -9.72
N TYR A 14 -1.62 32.68 -10.47
CA TYR A 14 -2.32 31.83 -11.42
C TYR A 14 -1.41 31.38 -12.57
N TRP A 15 -0.62 32.28 -13.17
CA TRP A 15 0.33 31.92 -14.23
C TRP A 15 1.42 30.96 -13.75
N LEU A 16 1.93 31.15 -12.53
CA LEU A 16 2.89 30.23 -11.92
C LEU A 16 2.28 28.83 -11.71
N PHE A 17 1.06 28.77 -11.17
CA PHE A 17 0.34 27.51 -10.99
C PHE A 17 0.06 26.81 -12.33
N ALA A 18 -0.44 27.55 -13.32
CA ALA A 18 -0.73 27.02 -14.65
C ALA A 18 0.54 26.48 -15.32
N GLY A 19 1.66 27.21 -15.23
CA GLY A 19 2.95 26.75 -15.75
C GLY A 19 3.44 25.47 -15.08
N TYR A 20 3.38 25.41 -13.75
CA TYR A 20 3.72 24.19 -13.01
C TYR A 20 2.85 23.00 -13.41
N PHE A 21 1.53 23.19 -13.49
CA PHE A 21 0.57 22.14 -13.86
C PHE A 21 0.81 21.62 -15.28
N VAL A 22 1.04 22.51 -16.25
CA VAL A 22 1.33 22.15 -17.64
C VAL A 22 2.65 21.38 -17.73
N CYS A 23 3.72 21.84 -17.06
CA CYS A 23 5.01 21.14 -17.05
C CYS A 23 4.91 19.75 -16.44
N TYR A 24 4.25 19.62 -15.29
CA TYR A 24 4.02 18.32 -14.64
C TYR A 24 3.28 17.38 -15.60
N PHE A 25 2.22 17.87 -16.24
CA PHE A 25 1.43 17.07 -17.17
C PHE A 25 2.22 16.66 -18.41
N ALA A 26 2.99 17.59 -19.00
CA ALA A 26 3.84 17.30 -20.14
C ALA A 26 4.86 16.20 -19.83
N THR A 27 5.46 16.20 -18.64
CA THR A 27 6.39 15.12 -18.23
C THR A 27 5.67 13.78 -18.05
N ALA A 28 4.46 13.78 -17.46
CA ALA A 28 3.66 12.56 -17.30
C ALA A 28 3.28 11.94 -18.66
N VAL A 29 2.86 12.77 -19.62
CA VAL A 29 2.55 12.33 -20.99
C VAL A 29 3.81 11.84 -21.70
N ALA A 30 4.93 12.56 -21.61
CA ALA A 30 6.19 12.18 -22.25
C ALA A 30 6.70 10.81 -21.75
N ILE A 31 6.68 10.57 -20.44
CA ILE A 31 7.08 9.29 -19.84
C ILE A 31 6.15 8.16 -20.32
N THR A 32 4.85 8.43 -20.38
CA THR A 32 3.85 7.45 -20.80
C THR A 32 4.00 7.08 -22.27
N PHE A 33 4.21 8.08 -23.13
CA PHE A 33 4.49 7.90 -24.55
C PHE A 33 5.77 7.09 -24.75
N TYR A 34 6.86 7.48 -24.07
CA TYR A 34 8.13 6.76 -24.12
C TYR A 34 7.98 5.28 -23.72
N LYS A 35 7.24 5.00 -22.63
CA LYS A 35 6.95 3.63 -22.18
C LYS A 35 6.10 2.85 -23.18
N TYR A 36 5.11 3.48 -23.80
CA TYR A 36 4.27 2.85 -24.82
C TYR A 36 5.07 2.38 -26.05
N PHE A 37 6.09 3.16 -26.46
CA PHE A 37 6.97 2.79 -27.58
C PHE A 37 8.07 1.80 -27.22
N THR A 38 8.47 1.75 -25.95
CA THR A 38 9.57 0.88 -25.50
C THR A 38 9.10 -0.55 -25.17
N TYR A 39 7.92 -0.72 -24.57
CA TYR A 39 7.46 -2.04 -24.14
C TYR A 39 6.82 -2.86 -25.28
N ARG A 40 7.06 -4.18 -25.28
CA ARG A 40 6.47 -5.15 -26.22
C ARG A 40 5.66 -6.22 -25.48
N GLY A 41 4.64 -6.76 -26.15
CA GLY A 41 3.80 -7.83 -25.61
C GLY A 41 2.85 -7.41 -24.47
N ALA A 42 2.69 -8.25 -23.45
CA ALA A 42 1.76 -8.04 -22.34
C ALA A 42 2.05 -6.77 -21.51
N GLU A 43 3.32 -6.33 -21.46
CA GLU A 43 3.73 -5.09 -20.79
C GLU A 43 3.24 -3.84 -21.51
N ARG A 44 3.10 -3.88 -22.85
CA ARG A 44 2.51 -2.77 -23.63
C ARG A 44 1.02 -2.60 -23.32
N LEU A 45 0.29 -3.71 -23.13
CA LEU A 45 -1.12 -3.68 -22.77
C LEU A 45 -1.33 -3.02 -21.40
N ARG A 46 -0.47 -3.35 -20.42
CA ARG A 46 -0.46 -2.73 -19.08
C ARG A 46 -0.14 -1.24 -19.14
N ALA A 47 0.88 -0.85 -19.90
CA ALA A 47 1.24 0.55 -20.11
C ALA A 47 0.12 1.35 -20.81
N SER A 48 -0.57 0.72 -21.76
CA SER A 48 -1.74 1.28 -22.45
C SER A 48 -2.90 1.60 -21.49
N TYR A 49 -3.26 0.67 -20.60
CA TYR A 49 -4.33 0.93 -19.62
C TYR A 49 -3.96 2.07 -18.66
N TYR A 50 -2.69 2.16 -18.26
CA TYR A 50 -2.20 3.25 -17.43
C TYR A 50 -2.25 4.59 -18.18
N ALA A 51 -1.83 4.61 -19.46
CA ALA A 51 -1.90 5.77 -20.32
C ALA A 51 -3.32 6.28 -20.51
N LEU A 52 -4.26 5.36 -20.75
CA LEU A 52 -5.68 5.67 -20.93
C LEU A 52 -6.26 6.27 -19.65
N GLY A 53 -5.86 5.75 -18.48
CA GLY A 53 -6.23 6.33 -17.19
C GLY A 53 -5.76 7.77 -17.03
N ILE A 54 -4.49 8.06 -17.32
CA ILE A 54 -3.94 9.42 -17.22
C ILE A 54 -4.70 10.38 -18.15
N VAL A 55 -4.88 10.00 -19.41
CA VAL A 55 -5.57 10.87 -20.38
C VAL A 55 -7.02 11.12 -19.97
N ALA A 56 -7.74 10.08 -19.55
CA ALA A 56 -9.15 10.18 -19.17
C ALA A 56 -9.38 11.13 -17.98
N THR A 57 -8.44 11.21 -17.05
CA THR A 57 -8.60 12.01 -15.82
C THR A 57 -7.99 13.39 -15.90
N SER A 58 -7.08 13.59 -16.86
CA SER A 58 -6.43 14.88 -17.05
C SER A 58 -7.27 15.85 -17.85
N ILE A 59 -8.04 15.37 -18.83
CA ILE A 59 -8.98 16.23 -19.59
C ILE A 59 -9.92 17.02 -18.65
N PRO A 60 -10.65 16.39 -17.72
CA PRO A 60 -11.48 17.14 -16.77
C PRO A 60 -10.63 18.01 -15.84
N GLY A 61 -9.46 17.56 -15.38
CA GLY A 61 -8.54 18.38 -14.57
C GLY A 61 -8.16 19.70 -15.25
N PHE A 62 -7.77 19.67 -16.53
CA PHE A 62 -7.46 20.89 -17.28
C PHE A 62 -8.64 21.86 -17.41
N ILE A 63 -9.83 21.32 -17.68
CA ILE A 63 -11.03 22.14 -17.89
C ILE A 63 -11.44 22.82 -16.59
N PHE A 64 -11.50 22.07 -15.48
CA PHE A 64 -12.02 22.57 -14.20
C PHE A 64 -10.98 23.31 -13.36
N ASP A 65 -9.68 22.96 -13.45
CA ASP A 65 -8.63 23.56 -12.61
C ASP A 65 -7.83 24.66 -13.33
N LEU A 66 -7.83 24.71 -14.67
CA LEU A 66 -7.19 25.80 -15.44
C LEU A 66 -8.21 26.67 -16.17
N VAL A 67 -9.05 26.08 -17.03
CA VAL A 67 -9.86 26.87 -17.98
C VAL A 67 -10.96 27.67 -17.28
N LEU A 68 -11.76 27.05 -16.41
CA LEU A 68 -12.85 27.75 -15.72
C LEU A 68 -12.37 28.87 -14.76
N PRO A 69 -11.35 28.64 -13.91
CA PRO A 69 -10.82 29.68 -13.03
C PRO A 69 -10.23 30.88 -13.78
N TYR A 70 -9.71 30.68 -15.01
CA TYR A 70 -9.23 31.78 -15.86
C TYR A 70 -10.34 32.78 -16.21
N TYR A 71 -11.56 32.29 -16.44
CA TYR A 71 -12.73 33.12 -16.74
C TYR A 71 -13.41 33.66 -15.47
N GLY A 72 -12.85 33.40 -14.28
CA GLY A 72 -13.40 33.85 -13.00
C GLY A 72 -14.64 33.06 -12.52
N ASP A 73 -14.94 31.91 -13.12
CA ASP A 73 -16.01 31.01 -12.65
C ASP A 73 -15.43 29.88 -11.80
N TYR A 74 -15.63 30.00 -10.49
CA TYR A 74 -15.17 29.04 -9.48
C TYR A 74 -16.24 28.01 -9.08
N ARG A 75 -17.44 28.05 -9.66
CA ARG A 75 -18.59 27.24 -9.19
C ARG A 75 -18.35 25.74 -9.32
N TYR A 76 -17.50 25.32 -10.26
CA TYR A 76 -17.27 23.91 -10.59
C TYR A 76 -15.89 23.40 -10.15
N ILE A 77 -15.15 24.17 -9.34
CA ILE A 77 -13.81 23.77 -8.89
C ILE A 77 -13.83 22.47 -8.07
N TRP A 78 -14.97 22.12 -7.47
CA TRP A 78 -15.18 20.87 -6.75
C TRP A 78 -15.12 19.62 -7.64
N ILE A 79 -15.27 19.76 -8.96
CA ILE A 79 -15.22 18.64 -9.89
C ILE A 79 -13.80 18.11 -10.04
N GLY A 80 -12.77 18.96 -9.97
CA GLY A 80 -11.35 18.56 -10.03
C GLY A 80 -10.98 17.52 -8.95
N PRO A 81 -11.23 17.79 -7.65
CA PRO A 81 -11.02 16.84 -6.57
C PRO A 81 -11.81 15.52 -6.74
N VAL A 82 -13.06 15.59 -7.20
CA VAL A 82 -13.90 14.40 -7.42
C VAL A 82 -13.34 13.53 -8.54
N ALA A 83 -12.93 14.13 -9.66
CA ALA A 83 -12.32 13.44 -10.78
C ALA A 83 -10.97 12.79 -10.38
N SER A 84 -10.15 13.52 -9.62
CA SER A 84 -8.88 13.00 -9.07
C SER A 84 -9.08 11.84 -8.11
N SER A 85 -10.12 11.90 -7.28
CA SER A 85 -10.50 10.81 -6.36
C SER A 85 -10.95 9.57 -7.13
N ALA A 86 -11.79 9.74 -8.17
CA ALA A 86 -12.20 8.65 -9.04
C ALA A 86 -11.01 8.01 -9.78
N PHE A 87 -10.05 8.82 -10.24
CA PHE A 87 -8.80 8.33 -10.84
C PHE A 87 -8.00 7.44 -9.89
N LEU A 88 -7.84 7.88 -8.64
CA LEU A 88 -7.13 7.14 -7.60
C LEU A 88 -7.81 5.80 -7.30
N LEU A 89 -9.14 5.79 -7.20
CA LEU A 89 -9.91 4.56 -6.99
C LEU A 89 -9.79 3.59 -8.18
N ALA A 90 -9.94 4.09 -9.41
CA ALA A 90 -9.80 3.27 -10.61
C ALA A 90 -8.37 2.70 -10.77
N SER A 91 -7.36 3.52 -10.50
CA SER A 91 -5.95 3.10 -10.52
C SER A 91 -5.67 2.07 -9.43
N GLY A 92 -6.16 2.29 -8.21
CA GLY A 92 -6.05 1.34 -7.10
C GLY A 92 -6.73 0.01 -7.41
N TYR A 93 -7.93 0.04 -7.99
CA TYR A 93 -8.64 -1.16 -8.44
C TYR A 93 -7.85 -1.92 -9.50
N SER A 94 -7.30 -1.21 -10.50
CA SER A 94 -6.49 -1.81 -11.56
C SER A 94 -5.24 -2.50 -11.00
N ILE A 95 -4.52 -1.84 -10.08
CA ILE A 95 -3.36 -2.42 -9.40
C ILE A 95 -3.75 -3.68 -8.63
N ALA A 96 -4.84 -3.63 -7.87
CA ALA A 96 -5.32 -4.75 -7.06
C ALA A 96 -5.78 -5.94 -7.92
N ARG A 97 -6.53 -5.68 -9.00
CA ARG A 97 -7.09 -6.71 -9.89
C ARG A 97 -6.04 -7.34 -10.79
N HIS A 98 -5.14 -6.54 -11.35
CA HIS A 98 -4.16 -7.01 -12.35
C HIS A 98 -2.82 -7.47 -11.75
N ARG A 99 -2.67 -7.45 -10.41
CA ARG A 99 -1.46 -7.91 -9.69
C ARG A 99 -0.16 -7.34 -10.28
N LEU A 100 -0.20 -6.09 -10.73
CA LEU A 100 0.95 -5.40 -11.34
C LEU A 100 2.14 -5.33 -10.37
N LEU A 101 1.83 -5.36 -9.08
CA LEU A 101 2.76 -5.51 -7.98
C LEU A 101 2.30 -6.78 -7.24
N ASN A 102 3.20 -7.66 -6.79
CA ASN A 102 2.86 -8.83 -5.97
C ASN A 102 2.39 -8.41 -4.55
N VAL A 103 1.48 -7.44 -4.45
CA VAL A 103 1.02 -6.79 -3.21
C VAL A 103 -0.14 -7.51 -2.55
N LYS A 104 -0.57 -8.71 -2.99
CA LYS A 104 -1.74 -9.37 -2.38
C LYS A 104 -1.68 -9.47 -0.86
N ALA A 105 -0.52 -9.87 -0.32
CA ALA A 105 -0.30 -9.97 1.12
C ALA A 105 -0.19 -8.58 1.79
N PHE A 106 0.39 -7.61 1.09
CA PHE A 106 0.49 -6.23 1.59
C PHE A 106 -0.87 -5.53 1.62
N LEU A 107 -1.68 -5.69 0.58
CA LEU A 107 -2.97 -5.05 0.42
C LEU A 107 -4.00 -5.63 1.40
N SER A 108 -4.02 -6.94 1.59
CA SER A 108 -4.90 -7.57 2.59
C SER A 108 -4.54 -7.13 4.01
N LYS A 109 -3.24 -7.05 4.32
CA LYS A 109 -2.74 -6.54 5.60
C LYS A 109 -3.13 -5.08 5.81
N THR A 110 -2.90 -4.22 4.82
CA THR A 110 -3.25 -2.79 4.92
C THR A 110 -4.76 -2.59 5.02
N ALA A 111 -5.56 -3.33 4.26
CA ALA A 111 -7.01 -3.28 4.34
C ALA A 111 -7.53 -3.71 5.72
N PHE A 112 -6.95 -4.76 6.30
CA PHE A 112 -7.30 -5.19 7.66
C PHE A 112 -6.90 -4.15 8.71
N TYR A 113 -5.69 -3.58 8.63
CA TYR A 113 -5.26 -2.50 9.52
C TYR A 113 -6.15 -1.27 9.41
N LEU A 114 -6.55 -0.89 8.20
CA LEU A 114 -7.50 0.21 7.97
C LEU A 114 -8.87 -0.08 8.58
N LEU A 115 -9.41 -1.29 8.37
CA LEU A 115 -10.70 -1.70 8.93
C LEU A 115 -10.65 -1.72 10.47
N LEU A 116 -9.52 -2.15 11.03
CA LEU A 116 -9.27 -2.17 12.46
C LEU A 116 -9.22 -0.75 13.04
N ILE A 117 -8.45 0.15 12.42
CA ILE A 117 -8.40 1.57 12.82
C ILE A 117 -9.79 2.19 12.71
N ALA A 118 -10.51 1.93 11.62
CA ALA A 118 -11.88 2.43 11.43
C ALA A 118 -12.83 1.93 12.52
N THR A 119 -12.74 0.65 12.89
CA THR A 119 -13.54 0.04 13.97
C THR A 119 -13.19 0.67 15.31
N LEU A 120 -11.91 0.91 15.56
CA LEU A 120 -11.42 1.53 16.80
C LEU A 120 -11.90 2.98 16.92
N VAL A 121 -11.79 3.76 15.85
CA VAL A 121 -12.31 5.12 15.77
C VAL A 121 -13.81 5.12 16.01
N ALA A 122 -14.57 4.28 15.29
CA ALA A 122 -16.02 4.18 15.43
C ALA A 122 -16.45 3.78 16.85
N PHE A 123 -15.75 2.81 17.45
CA PHE A 123 -16.01 2.37 18.82
C PHE A 123 -15.77 3.48 19.83
N TYR A 124 -14.64 4.19 19.76
CA TYR A 124 -14.33 5.27 20.70
C TYR A 124 -15.19 6.52 20.48
N SER A 125 -15.50 6.88 19.24
CA SER A 125 -16.44 7.96 18.96
C SER A 125 -17.83 7.63 19.49
N GLY A 126 -18.29 6.38 19.32
CA GLY A 126 -19.56 5.91 19.86
C GLY A 126 -19.56 5.87 21.38
N LEU A 127 -18.49 5.38 22.00
CA LEU A 127 -18.33 5.34 23.45
C LEU A 127 -18.33 6.75 24.05
N LEU A 128 -17.59 7.68 23.44
CA LEU A 128 -17.57 9.09 23.84
C LEU A 128 -18.97 9.70 23.74
N TYR A 129 -19.67 9.48 22.63
CA TYR A 129 -21.04 9.96 22.43
C TYR A 129 -21.99 9.42 23.50
N VAL A 130 -21.95 8.11 23.77
CA VAL A 130 -22.79 7.45 24.78
C VAL A 130 -22.50 7.98 26.18
N LEU A 131 -21.23 8.03 26.60
CA LEU A 131 -20.87 8.56 27.93
C LEU A 131 -21.31 10.02 28.09
N THR A 132 -21.08 10.84 27.06
CA THR A 132 -21.48 12.25 27.09
C THR A 132 -23.00 12.38 27.25
N SER A 133 -23.77 11.63 26.47
CA SER A 133 -25.23 11.65 26.52
C SER A 133 -25.80 11.17 27.87
N LEU A 134 -25.23 10.12 28.46
CA LEU A 134 -25.66 9.54 29.74
C LEU A 134 -25.27 10.39 30.96
N LEU A 135 -24.05 10.94 30.98
CA LEU A 135 -23.51 11.64 32.14
C LEU A 135 -23.97 13.09 32.23
N LEU A 136 -24.12 13.78 31.09
CA LEU A 136 -24.43 15.22 31.08
C LEU A 136 -25.90 15.51 30.79
N GLY A 137 -26.57 14.69 29.99
CA GLY A 137 -27.93 14.97 29.51
C GLY A 137 -28.06 16.34 28.81
N ASP A 138 -29.23 16.65 28.25
CA ASP A 138 -29.45 17.92 27.52
C ASP A 138 -29.50 19.18 28.42
N LYS A 139 -29.19 19.06 29.72
CA LYS A 139 -29.38 20.12 30.72
C LYS A 139 -28.07 20.65 31.34
N ALA A 140 -26.91 20.12 30.95
CA ALA A 140 -25.62 20.61 31.42
C ALA A 140 -25.20 21.91 30.70
N SER A 141 -24.55 22.83 31.41
CA SER A 141 -23.98 24.04 30.79
C SER A 141 -22.81 23.69 29.87
N ASN A 142 -22.60 24.50 28.82
CA ASN A 142 -21.56 24.26 27.81
C ASN A 142 -20.15 24.09 28.40
N GLU A 143 -19.84 24.78 29.50
CA GLU A 143 -18.53 24.68 30.17
C GLU A 143 -18.32 23.32 30.86
N ILE A 144 -19.36 22.80 31.51
CA ILE A 144 -19.31 21.50 32.20
C ILE A 144 -19.23 20.37 31.15
N THR A 145 -20.00 20.48 30.06
CA THR A 145 -19.94 19.54 28.93
C THR A 145 -18.58 19.52 28.26
N PHE A 146 -17.96 20.68 28.07
CA PHE A 146 -16.61 20.76 27.51
C PHE A 146 -15.58 20.10 28.44
N ALA A 147 -15.59 20.44 29.73
CA ALA A 147 -14.65 19.86 30.71
C ALA A 147 -14.81 18.33 30.83
N ALA A 148 -16.04 17.83 30.84
CA ALA A 148 -16.31 16.40 30.88
C ALA A 148 -15.88 15.68 29.60
N ASN A 149 -16.11 16.27 28.42
CA ASN A 149 -15.66 15.70 27.15
C ASN A 149 -14.14 15.61 27.07
N VAL A 150 -13.43 16.63 27.54
CA VAL A 150 -11.96 16.61 27.60
C VAL A 150 -11.48 15.51 28.56
N GLY A 151 -12.11 15.37 29.73
CA GLY A 151 -11.80 14.29 30.68
C GLY A 151 -12.02 12.89 30.10
N ILE A 152 -13.17 12.67 29.45
CA ILE A 152 -13.50 11.40 28.79
C ILE A 152 -12.52 11.11 27.64
N ALA A 153 -12.19 12.12 26.82
CA ALA A 153 -11.23 11.98 25.72
C ALA A 153 -9.83 11.59 26.22
N LEU A 154 -9.37 12.13 27.35
CA LEU A 154 -8.10 11.76 27.97
C LEU A 154 -8.11 10.29 28.44
N ILE A 155 -9.19 9.87 29.12
CA ILE A 155 -9.34 8.46 29.55
C ILE A 155 -9.32 7.52 28.34
N ILE A 156 -10.03 7.88 27.28
CA ILE A 156 -10.04 7.15 26.01
C ILE A 156 -8.63 7.10 25.40
N ALA A 157 -7.90 8.22 25.36
CA ALA A 157 -6.56 8.28 24.80
C ALA A 157 -5.57 7.37 25.56
N PHE A 158 -5.66 7.31 26.89
CA PHE A 158 -4.86 6.37 27.68
C PHE A 158 -5.26 4.91 27.45
N SER A 159 -6.56 4.62 27.34
CA SER A 159 -7.09 3.30 27.02
C SER A 159 -6.66 2.80 25.63
N PHE A 160 -6.56 3.72 24.66
CA PHE A 160 -6.24 3.44 23.27
C PHE A 160 -4.95 2.64 23.11
N ASN A 161 -3.91 2.95 23.90
CA ASN A 161 -2.62 2.26 23.79
C ASN A 161 -2.74 0.77 24.18
N SER A 162 -3.55 0.45 25.19
CA SER A 162 -3.77 -0.93 25.63
C SER A 162 -4.60 -1.72 24.61
N LEU A 163 -5.67 -1.09 24.09
CA LEU A 163 -6.55 -1.70 23.11
C LEU A 163 -5.83 -1.90 21.76
N ARG A 164 -5.01 -0.93 21.34
CA ARG A 164 -4.12 -1.06 20.17
C ARG A 164 -3.21 -2.28 20.29
N ARG A 165 -2.59 -2.50 21.46
CA ARG A 165 -1.74 -3.68 21.69
C ARG A 165 -2.52 -4.98 21.60
N PHE A 166 -3.75 -5.04 22.12
CA PHE A 166 -4.62 -6.22 22.00
C PHE A 166 -4.93 -6.53 20.54
N PHE A 167 -5.30 -5.50 19.79
CA PHE A 167 -5.58 -5.60 18.36
C PHE A 167 -4.34 -5.95 17.52
N ASP A 168 -3.15 -5.43 17.85
CA ASP A 168 -1.90 -5.83 17.21
C ASP A 168 -1.60 -7.32 17.44
N HIS A 169 -1.90 -7.86 18.64
CA HIS A 169 -1.77 -9.29 18.91
C HIS A 169 -2.81 -10.13 18.17
N ALA A 170 -4.07 -9.69 18.12
CA ALA A 170 -5.13 -10.34 17.35
C ALA A 170 -4.78 -10.37 15.85
N THR A 171 -4.27 -9.26 15.33
CA THR A 171 -3.80 -9.13 13.94
C THR A 171 -2.64 -10.09 13.67
N LYS A 172 -1.65 -10.16 14.58
CA LYS A 172 -0.56 -11.13 14.49
C LYS A 172 -1.07 -12.57 14.42
N ARG A 173 -2.05 -12.93 15.24
CA ARG A 173 -2.62 -14.29 15.26
C ARG A 173 -3.41 -14.62 13.98
N VAL A 174 -4.19 -13.68 13.46
CA VAL A 174 -5.06 -13.91 12.28
C VAL A 174 -4.29 -13.83 10.96
N PHE A 175 -3.35 -12.89 10.82
CA PHE A 175 -2.65 -12.63 9.55
C PHE A 175 -1.22 -13.16 9.49
N TYR A 176 -0.50 -13.18 10.61
CA TYR A 176 0.90 -13.65 10.64
C TYR A 176 1.02 -15.13 11.00
N GLY A 177 -0.08 -15.88 10.97
CA GLY A 177 -0.13 -17.31 11.32
C GLY A 177 0.84 -18.22 10.58
N HIS A 178 1.55 -17.75 9.54
CA HIS A 178 2.62 -18.49 8.85
C HIS A 178 3.77 -17.60 8.33
N HIS A 179 3.93 -16.36 8.83
CA HIS A 179 5.13 -15.60 8.45
C HIS A 179 6.33 -16.13 9.21
N TYR A 180 7.07 -16.97 8.50
CA TYR A 180 8.47 -17.29 8.69
C TYR A 180 9.18 -16.20 9.45
N ASN A 181 9.55 -16.49 10.70
CA ASN A 181 10.50 -15.66 11.41
C ASN A 181 11.84 -15.87 10.70
N SER A 182 12.05 -15.09 9.64
CA SER A 182 13.21 -15.21 8.76
C SER A 182 14.50 -15.12 9.57
N GLN A 183 14.48 -14.37 10.68
CA GLN A 183 15.56 -14.30 11.64
C GLN A 183 15.85 -15.65 12.30
N LYS A 184 14.83 -16.37 12.80
CA LYS A 184 15.03 -17.72 13.36
C LYS A 184 15.57 -18.71 12.35
N VAL A 185 15.14 -18.61 11.08
CA VAL A 185 15.60 -19.51 10.02
C VAL A 185 17.06 -19.22 9.66
N ILE A 186 17.44 -17.95 9.59
CA ILE A 186 18.83 -17.53 9.38
C ILE A 186 19.70 -17.97 10.56
N ASP A 187 19.26 -17.74 11.80
CA ASP A 187 19.99 -18.12 13.01
C ASP A 187 20.18 -19.65 13.09
N GLU A 188 19.15 -20.44 12.76
CA GLU A 188 19.25 -21.90 12.71
C GLU A 188 20.19 -22.36 11.58
N ILE A 189 20.11 -21.79 10.37
CA ILE A 189 21.01 -22.12 9.25
C ILE A 189 22.47 -21.76 9.59
N SER A 190 22.70 -20.59 10.20
CA SER A 190 24.02 -20.18 10.69
C SER A 190 24.53 -21.15 11.75
N SER A 191 23.67 -21.59 12.67
CA SER A 191 24.06 -22.58 13.69
C SER A 191 24.42 -23.95 13.11
N LEU A 192 23.73 -24.39 12.04
CA LEU A 192 24.04 -25.63 11.33
C LEU A 192 25.38 -25.52 10.60
N SER A 193 25.64 -24.38 9.96
CA SER A 193 26.89 -24.08 9.24
C SER A 193 28.12 -24.05 10.14
N VAL A 194 27.93 -23.72 11.43
CA VAL A 194 29.02 -23.71 12.44
C VAL A 194 29.22 -25.08 13.09
N LYS A 195 28.16 -25.90 13.20
CA LYS A 195 28.21 -27.21 13.88
C LYS A 195 28.63 -28.36 12.98
N ILE A 196 28.33 -28.29 11.69
CA ILE A 196 28.55 -29.37 10.75
C ILE A 196 29.78 -29.03 9.90
N THR A 197 30.86 -29.78 10.08
CA THR A 197 32.11 -29.63 9.33
C THR A 197 32.09 -30.38 7.99
N ASP A 198 31.20 -31.36 7.86
CA ASP A 198 31.00 -32.14 6.64
C ASP A 198 30.02 -31.42 5.70
N LEU A 199 30.51 -31.10 4.49
CA LEU A 199 29.78 -30.28 3.52
C LEU A 199 28.50 -30.97 3.05
N ASP A 200 28.52 -32.28 2.80
CA ASP A 200 27.37 -33.01 2.27
C ASP A 200 26.23 -33.08 3.31
N VAL A 201 26.60 -33.32 4.57
CA VAL A 201 25.66 -33.36 5.69
C VAL A 201 25.07 -31.99 5.99
N LEU A 202 25.86 -30.92 5.81
CA LEU A 202 25.40 -29.54 5.98
C LEU A 202 24.36 -29.19 4.90
N LEU A 203 24.65 -29.50 3.64
CA LEU A 203 23.76 -29.22 2.51
C LEU A 203 22.41 -29.92 2.66
N GLU A 204 22.44 -31.21 3.02
CA GLU A 204 21.21 -31.99 3.22
C GLU A 204 20.38 -31.42 4.38
N SER A 205 21.04 -31.09 5.51
CA SER A 205 20.37 -30.53 6.68
C SER A 205 19.75 -29.15 6.41
N VAL A 206 20.48 -28.28 5.69
CA VAL A 206 19.99 -26.95 5.30
C VAL A 206 18.87 -27.06 4.28
N ALA A 207 18.99 -27.92 3.27
CA ALA A 207 17.96 -28.13 2.25
C ALA A 207 16.68 -28.75 2.84
N ALA A 208 16.81 -29.75 3.71
CA ALA A 208 15.67 -30.36 4.41
C ALA A 208 14.95 -29.33 5.28
N LYS A 209 15.70 -28.51 6.02
CA LYS A 209 15.12 -27.44 6.82
C LYS A 209 14.45 -26.40 5.94
N ILE A 210 15.10 -25.87 4.92
CA ILE A 210 14.47 -24.92 3.98
C ILE A 210 13.21 -25.52 3.35
N SER A 211 13.21 -26.82 3.05
CA SER A 211 12.06 -27.51 2.48
C SER A 211 10.89 -27.64 3.45
N GLU A 212 11.13 -28.04 4.70
CA GLU A 212 10.10 -28.11 5.75
C GLU A 212 9.55 -26.73 6.08
N THR A 213 10.45 -25.75 6.06
CA THR A 213 10.24 -24.47 6.71
C THR A 213 9.54 -23.59 5.65
N LEU A 214 10.13 -23.37 4.47
CA LEU A 214 9.58 -22.49 3.41
C LEU A 214 8.66 -23.19 2.39
N ASN A 215 8.56 -24.52 2.41
CA ASN A 215 7.85 -25.34 1.41
C ASN A 215 8.04 -24.89 -0.06
N PRO A 216 9.29 -24.63 -0.51
CA PRO A 216 9.59 -24.19 -1.86
C PRO A 216 9.38 -25.34 -2.87
N ARG A 217 9.21 -24.97 -4.15
CA ARG A 217 9.10 -25.95 -5.24
C ARG A 217 10.41 -26.68 -5.54
N TYR A 218 11.55 -26.00 -5.32
CA TYR A 218 12.91 -26.52 -5.53
C TYR A 218 13.91 -25.67 -4.74
N VAL A 219 15.01 -26.30 -4.31
CA VAL A 219 16.19 -25.71 -3.69
C VAL A 219 17.40 -26.20 -4.48
N ALA A 220 18.24 -25.29 -4.98
CA ALA A 220 19.46 -25.64 -5.69
C ALA A 220 20.65 -24.99 -4.98
N VAL A 221 21.71 -25.75 -4.79
CA VAL A 221 23.00 -25.26 -4.29
C VAL A 221 24.01 -25.44 -5.41
N ILE A 222 24.57 -24.32 -5.87
CA ILE A 222 25.50 -24.24 -6.99
C ILE A 222 26.88 -23.94 -6.42
N PHE A 223 27.86 -24.77 -6.78
CA PHE A 223 29.24 -24.55 -6.38
C PHE A 223 29.97 -23.74 -7.45
N GLN A 224 30.78 -22.78 -7.02
CA GLN A 224 31.63 -22.01 -7.93
C GLN A 224 32.88 -22.80 -8.38
N ASP A 225 33.17 -23.92 -7.72
CA ASP A 225 34.33 -24.77 -7.99
C ASP A 225 33.93 -26.02 -8.79
N ASN A 226 34.75 -26.41 -9.77
CA ASN A 226 34.57 -27.63 -10.57
C ASN A 226 34.85 -28.92 -9.78
N ALA A 227 35.39 -28.81 -8.56
CA ALA A 227 35.65 -29.96 -7.70
C ALA A 227 34.37 -30.56 -7.08
N HIS A 228 33.24 -29.84 -7.06
CA HIS A 228 32.01 -30.26 -6.39
C HIS A 228 30.83 -30.22 -7.36
N SER A 229 30.00 -31.27 -7.37
CA SER A 229 28.81 -31.33 -8.22
C SER A 229 27.67 -30.50 -7.62
N ASP A 230 26.95 -29.75 -8.46
CA ASP A 230 25.74 -29.03 -8.06
C ASP A 230 24.70 -29.98 -7.46
N VAL A 231 24.06 -29.53 -6.37
CA VAL A 231 23.08 -30.35 -5.63
C VAL A 231 21.70 -29.70 -5.70
N VAL A 232 20.71 -30.46 -6.18
CA VAL A 232 19.32 -29.99 -6.35
C VAL A 232 18.36 -30.83 -5.52
N TYR A 233 17.69 -30.19 -4.57
CA TYR A 233 16.67 -30.79 -3.70
C TYR A 233 15.27 -30.29 -4.08
N GLY A 234 14.32 -31.19 -4.33
CA GLY A 234 12.93 -30.81 -4.59
C GLY A 234 12.02 -31.95 -5.01
N ARG A 235 10.69 -31.74 -4.95
CA ARG A 235 9.65 -32.72 -5.33
C ARG A 235 9.64 -33.13 -6.82
N ALA A 236 10.54 -32.57 -7.64
CA ALA A 236 10.69 -32.84 -9.07
C ALA A 236 12.18 -32.92 -9.50
N SER A 237 13.09 -33.32 -8.59
CA SER A 237 14.55 -33.26 -8.80
C SER A 237 15.09 -34.10 -9.97
N ALA A 238 14.32 -35.02 -10.52
CA ALA A 238 14.80 -35.95 -11.56
C ALA A 238 14.96 -35.35 -12.98
N ARG A 239 14.70 -34.05 -13.20
CA ARG A 239 14.62 -33.47 -14.57
C ARG A 239 15.60 -32.35 -14.91
N LEU A 240 16.48 -31.93 -13.99
CA LEU A 240 17.34 -30.75 -14.18
C LEU A 240 18.84 -31.05 -14.16
N ILE A 241 19.26 -32.31 -14.01
CA ILE A 241 20.67 -32.74 -14.11
C ILE A 241 21.00 -33.09 -15.58
N ASP A 242 20.60 -32.24 -16.53
CA ASP A 242 21.00 -32.39 -17.94
C ASP A 242 21.89 -31.19 -18.31
N PRO A 243 23.21 -31.40 -18.52
CA PRO A 243 24.16 -30.34 -18.84
C PRO A 243 24.00 -29.77 -20.27
N SER A 244 22.95 -30.12 -21.02
CA SER A 244 22.73 -29.67 -22.40
C SER A 244 22.05 -28.30 -22.57
N TYR A 245 21.83 -27.53 -21.50
CA TYR A 245 21.17 -26.21 -21.54
C TYR A 245 21.97 -25.07 -20.89
N VAL A 246 23.31 -25.10 -21.02
CA VAL A 246 24.18 -23.92 -20.88
C VAL A 246 24.77 -23.62 -22.25
#